data_AF-A0A349JDT0-F1
#
_entry.id   AF-A0A349JDT0-F1
#
_cell.length_a   1.000
_cell.length_b   1.000
_cell.length_c   1.000
_cell.angle_alpha   90.00
_cell.angle_beta   90.00
_cell.angle_gamma   90.00
#
_symmetry.space_group_name_H-M   'P 1'
#
loop_
_entity.id
_entity.type
_entity.pdbx_description
1 polymer ?
#
loop_
_entity_poly.entity_id
_entity_poly.type
_entity_poly.pdbx_seq_one_letter_code
_entity_poly.pdbx_strand_id
1 'polypeptide(L)'
;MFYQWPQGRIVRICVMVLGALIAADMGYNGAYAAFATYGGDAAGSGATRQLILGITYGVLALASLLTGLIAAGPHQKAVQFLIEVQDEMTKVTWPKGGELWRSTLVVGVAITIIAGLVWLSDLALISGLNYIQK
;
A
#
# COMPACT_ATOMS: atom_id res chain seq x y z
N MET A 1 -22.53 -1.85 -19.38
CA MET A 1 -21.80 -2.05 -20.65
C MET A 1 -20.41 -1.47 -20.47
N PHE A 2 -19.35 -2.27 -20.64
CA PHE A 2 -17.97 -1.79 -20.44
C PHE A 2 -17.61 -0.77 -21.52
N TYR A 3 -17.15 0.41 -21.11
CA TYR A 3 -16.74 1.46 -22.04
C TYR A 3 -15.39 1.11 -22.68
N GLN A 4 -15.30 1.12 -24.02
CA GLN A 4 -14.07 0.89 -24.80
C GLN A 4 -13.30 -0.41 -24.48
N TRP A 5 -14.00 -1.51 -24.20
CA TRP A 5 -13.36 -2.82 -24.08
C TRP A 5 -12.91 -3.30 -25.47
N PRO A 6 -11.67 -3.81 -25.69
CA PRO A 6 -10.69 -4.32 -24.70
C PRO A 6 -9.46 -3.42 -24.43
N GLN A 7 -9.49 -2.13 -24.72
CA GLN A 7 -8.34 -1.24 -24.46
C GLN A 7 -8.07 -1.10 -22.96
N GLY A 8 -6.81 -0.97 -22.53
CA GLY A 8 -6.47 -0.84 -21.11
C GLY A 8 -6.71 -2.11 -20.27
N ARG A 9 -6.84 -3.29 -20.90
CA ARG A 9 -7.29 -4.53 -20.25
C ARG A 9 -6.47 -4.90 -19.01
N ILE A 10 -5.14 -4.79 -19.07
CA ILE A 10 -4.27 -5.23 -17.96
C ILE A 10 -4.50 -4.33 -16.75
N VAL A 11 -4.43 -3.01 -16.93
CA VAL A 11 -4.59 -2.06 -15.83
C VAL A 11 -5.99 -2.12 -15.23
N ARG A 12 -7.04 -2.27 -16.06
CA ARG A 12 -8.42 -2.44 -15.55
C ARG A 12 -8.60 -3.72 -14.74
N ILE A 13 -8.01 -4.84 -15.18
CA ILE A 13 -8.02 -6.08 -14.39
C ILE A 13 -7.29 -5.87 -13.08
N CYS A 14 -6.12 -5.22 -13.08
CA CYS A 14 -5.40 -4.90 -11.85
C CYS A 14 -6.26 -4.06 -10.89
N VAL A 15 -6.96 -3.03 -11.37
CA VAL A 15 -7.86 -2.20 -10.53
C VAL A 15 -9.02 -3.00 -9.96
N MET A 16 -9.65 -3.88 -10.76
CA MET A 16 -10.73 -4.75 -10.27
C MET A 16 -10.21 -5.75 -9.22
N VAL A 17 -9.04 -6.34 -9.43
CA VAL A 17 -8.39 -7.26 -8.48
C VAL A 17 -8.01 -6.53 -7.20
N LEU A 18 -7.41 -5.34 -7.29
CA LEU A 18 -7.05 -4.54 -6.12
C LEU A 18 -8.29 -4.11 -5.32
N GLY A 19 -9.35 -3.65 -6.01
CA GLY A 19 -10.62 -3.35 -5.36
C GLY A 19 -11.22 -4.56 -4.65
N ALA A 20 -11.18 -5.74 -5.28
CA ALA A 20 -11.64 -6.99 -4.68
C ALA A 20 -10.77 -7.42 -3.47
N LEU A 21 -9.45 -7.27 -3.54
CA LEU A 21 -8.53 -7.59 -2.44
C LEU A 21 -8.75 -6.68 -1.25
N ILE A 22 -8.90 -5.36 -1.47
CA ILE A 22 -9.20 -4.40 -0.40
C ILE A 22 -10.56 -4.72 0.23
N ALA A 23 -11.58 -4.96 -0.59
CA ALA A 23 -12.90 -5.33 -0.10
C ALA A 23 -12.87 -6.64 0.70
N ALA A 24 -12.10 -7.64 0.26
CA ALA A 24 -11.94 -8.91 0.96
C ALA A 24 -11.21 -8.74 2.29
N ASP A 25 -10.12 -7.96 2.33
CA ASP A 25 -9.38 -7.67 3.56
C ASP A 25 -10.25 -6.92 4.57
N MET A 26 -10.91 -5.83 4.15
CA MET A 26 -11.80 -5.06 5.01
C MET A 26 -13.02 -5.88 5.45
N GLY A 27 -13.54 -6.75 4.59
CA GLY A 27 -14.66 -7.64 4.90
C GLY A 27 -14.27 -8.72 5.90
N TYR A 28 -13.11 -9.35 5.73
CA TYR A 28 -12.66 -10.46 6.58
C TYR A 28 -12.03 -9.98 7.89
N ASN A 29 -10.97 -9.17 7.81
CA ASN A 29 -10.22 -8.70 8.98
C ASN A 29 -10.96 -7.59 9.74
N GLY A 30 -11.78 -6.80 9.06
CA GLY A 30 -12.57 -5.74 9.68
C GLY A 30 -13.98 -6.21 10.08
N ALA A 31 -14.85 -6.37 9.08
CA ALA A 31 -16.28 -6.54 9.29
C ALA A 31 -16.63 -7.87 9.97
N TYR A 32 -16.10 -8.98 9.46
CA TYR A 32 -16.36 -10.32 9.99
C TYR A 32 -15.74 -10.50 11.38
N ALA A 33 -14.50 -10.08 11.60
CA ALA A 33 -13.86 -10.18 12.92
C ALA A 33 -14.62 -9.40 14.01
N ALA A 34 -15.07 -8.18 13.71
CA ALA A 34 -15.88 -7.38 14.63
C ALA A 34 -17.26 -8.01 14.88
N PHE A 35 -17.90 -8.56 13.83
CA PHE A 35 -19.19 -9.23 13.96
C PHE A 35 -19.10 -10.55 14.74
N ALA A 36 -18.06 -11.35 14.51
CA ALA A 36 -17.80 -12.59 15.23
C ALA A 36 -17.56 -12.31 16.73
N THR A 37 -16.89 -11.20 17.05
CA THR A 37 -16.69 -10.76 18.44
C THR A 37 -18.00 -10.30 19.09
N TYR A 38 -18.89 -9.66 18.32
CA TYR A 38 -20.24 -9.28 18.80
C TYR A 38 -21.13 -10.49 19.10
N GLY A 39 -21.10 -11.52 18.24
CA GLY A 39 -21.93 -12.71 18.37
C GLY A 39 -21.42 -13.75 19.38
N GLY A 40 -20.21 -13.58 19.90
CA GLY A 40 -19.61 -14.45 20.91
C GLY A 40 -19.64 -13.86 22.32
N ASP A 41 -19.32 -14.68 23.32
CA ASP A 41 -19.32 -14.30 24.74
C ASP A 41 -18.25 -13.24 25.10
N ALA A 42 -17.31 -12.96 24.18
CA ALA A 42 -16.22 -12.01 24.33
C ALA A 42 -16.66 -10.54 24.26
N ALA A 43 -17.89 -10.25 23.84
CA ALA A 43 -18.37 -8.89 23.62
C ALA A 43 -18.57 -8.10 24.93
N GLY A 44 -19.01 -8.77 26.00
CA GLY A 44 -19.29 -8.15 27.30
C GLY A 44 -20.08 -6.84 27.20
N SER A 45 -19.61 -5.79 27.88
CA SER A 45 -20.16 -4.42 27.80
C SER A 45 -19.80 -3.65 26.51
N GLY A 46 -18.93 -4.23 25.67
CA GLY A 46 -18.46 -3.65 24.42
C GLY A 46 -19.23 -4.10 23.17
N ALA A 47 -20.29 -4.92 23.31
CA ALA A 47 -21.03 -5.50 22.19
C ALA A 47 -21.52 -4.46 21.18
N THR A 48 -22.17 -3.39 21.65
CA THR A 48 -22.67 -2.31 20.79
C THR A 48 -21.54 -1.66 19.97
N ARG A 49 -20.34 -1.50 20.55
CA ARG A 49 -19.18 -0.93 19.85
C ARG A 49 -18.70 -1.87 18.74
N GLN A 50 -18.64 -3.18 19.00
CA GLN A 50 -18.21 -4.16 18.01
C GLN A 50 -19.18 -4.26 16.83
N LEU A 51 -20.49 -4.15 17.09
CA LEU A 51 -21.50 -4.10 16.03
C LEU A 51 -21.31 -2.86 15.14
N ILE A 52 -21.11 -1.67 15.73
CA ILE A 52 -20.86 -0.42 14.98
C ILE A 52 -19.61 -0.55 14.11
N LEU A 53 -18.53 -1.11 14.65
CA LEU A 53 -17.30 -1.34 13.89
C LEU A 53 -17.53 -2.32 12.74
N GLY A 54 -18.22 -3.43 12.98
CA GLY A 54 -18.55 -4.42 11.96
C GLY A 54 -19.35 -3.84 10.80
N ILE A 55 -20.40 -3.06 11.11
CA ILE A 55 -21.21 -2.38 10.08
C ILE A 55 -20.36 -1.37 9.30
N THR A 56 -19.53 -0.58 9.98
CA THR A 56 -18.69 0.43 9.34
C THR A 56 -17.70 -0.20 8.36
N TYR A 57 -16.98 -1.25 8.78
CA TYR A 57 -16.08 -1.98 7.88
C TYR A 57 -16.83 -2.69 6.76
N GLY A 58 -18.04 -3.21 7.01
CA GLY A 58 -18.88 -3.82 5.99
C GLY A 58 -19.29 -2.83 4.89
N VAL A 59 -19.71 -1.62 5.29
CA VAL A 59 -20.06 -0.55 4.33
C VAL A 59 -18.83 -0.11 3.53
N LEU A 60 -17.67 0.05 4.18
CA LEU A 60 -16.43 0.40 3.49
C LEU A 60 -15.94 -0.69 2.53
N ALA A 61 -16.08 -1.97 2.91
CA ALA A 61 -15.77 -3.10 2.04
C ALA A 61 -16.65 -3.11 0.79
N LEU A 62 -17.95 -2.88 0.94
CA LEU A 62 -18.89 -2.80 -0.19
C LEU A 62 -18.59 -1.56 -1.06
N ALA A 63 -18.33 -0.41 -0.44
CA ALA A 63 -17.99 0.81 -1.15
C ALA A 63 -16.70 0.63 -1.99
N SER A 64 -15.65 0.07 -1.41
CA SER A 64 -14.38 -0.18 -2.13
C SER A 64 -14.55 -1.13 -3.32
N LEU A 65 -15.36 -2.19 -3.16
CA LEU A 65 -15.68 -3.11 -4.25
C LEU A 65 -16.43 -2.41 -5.40
N LEU A 66 -17.47 -1.65 -5.06
CA LEU A 66 -18.26 -0.92 -6.05
C LEU A 66 -17.43 0.16 -6.76
N THR A 67 -16.61 0.92 -6.02
CA THR A 67 -15.72 1.91 -6.61
C THR A 67 -14.74 1.26 -7.57
N GLY A 68 -14.13 0.12 -7.21
CA GLY A 68 -13.23 -0.62 -8.10
C GLY A 68 -13.93 -1.08 -9.39
N LEU A 69 -15.15 -1.61 -9.29
CA LEU A 69 -15.91 -2.09 -10.44
C LEU A 69 -16.41 -0.94 -11.35
N ILE A 70 -16.89 0.15 -10.74
CA ILE A 70 -17.40 1.32 -11.45
C ILE A 70 -16.27 2.07 -12.15
N ALA A 71 -15.14 2.27 -11.46
CA ALA A 71 -13.97 2.94 -12.02
C ALA A 71 -13.35 2.15 -13.18
N ALA A 72 -13.32 0.82 -13.09
CA ALA A 72 -12.75 -0.03 -14.15
C ALA A 72 -13.70 -0.29 -15.33
N GLY A 73 -15.01 -0.04 -15.19
CA GLY A 73 -16.02 -0.48 -16.15
C GLY A 73 -16.83 0.64 -16.82
N PRO A 74 -17.88 1.16 -16.16
CA PRO A 74 -18.79 2.14 -16.74
C PRO A 74 -18.29 3.59 -16.71
N HIS A 75 -17.39 3.96 -15.80
CA HIS A 75 -17.03 5.37 -15.61
C HIS A 75 -16.04 5.87 -16.67
N GLN A 76 -16.54 6.59 -17.68
CA GLN A 76 -15.79 7.03 -18.87
C GLN A 76 -14.45 7.70 -18.57
N LYS A 77 -14.42 8.67 -17.64
CA LYS A 77 -13.18 9.40 -17.30
C LYS A 77 -12.14 8.52 -16.60
N ALA A 78 -12.61 7.63 -15.72
CA ALA A 78 -11.70 6.73 -15.00
C ALA A 78 -11.14 5.71 -15.98
N VAL A 79 -11.98 5.15 -16.83
CA VAL A 79 -11.59 4.21 -17.87
C VAL A 79 -10.55 4.82 -18.83
N GLN A 80 -10.79 6.04 -19.30
CA GLN A 80 -9.85 6.75 -20.18
C GLN A 80 -8.49 6.96 -19.49
N PHE A 81 -8.50 7.41 -18.24
CA PHE A 81 -7.29 7.55 -17.43
C PHE A 81 -6.53 6.22 -17.29
N LEU A 82 -7.23 5.10 -17.04
CA LEU A 82 -6.58 3.78 -16.93
C LEU A 82 -5.95 3.32 -18.25
N ILE A 83 -6.51 3.70 -19.40
CA ILE A 83 -5.90 3.44 -20.71
C ILE A 83 -4.63 4.26 -20.87
N GLU A 84 -4.70 5.57 -20.58
CA GLU A 84 -3.55 6.47 -20.66
C GLU A 84 -2.40 6.04 -19.74
N VAL A 85 -2.71 5.59 -18.53
CA VAL A 85 -1.72 5.02 -17.60
C VAL A 85 -1.10 3.75 -18.18
N GLN A 86 -1.88 2.87 -18.81
CA GLN A 86 -1.32 1.69 -19.46
C GLN A 86 -0.33 2.09 -20.56
N ASP A 87 -0.71 3.04 -21.41
CA ASP A 87 0.14 3.51 -22.50
C ASP A 87 1.40 4.20 -21.96
N GLU A 88 1.31 4.95 -20.87
CA GLU A 88 2.46 5.57 -20.20
C GLU A 88 3.38 4.53 -19.58
N MET A 89 2.84 3.46 -18.98
CA MET A 89 3.63 2.37 -18.42
C MET A 89 4.42 1.60 -19.49
N THR A 90 3.99 1.60 -20.76
CA THR A 90 4.79 0.99 -21.85
C THR A 90 6.04 1.79 -22.19
N LYS A 91 6.08 3.09 -21.85
CA LYS A 91 7.24 3.96 -22.06
C LYS A 91 8.27 3.83 -20.94
N VAL A 92 7.86 3.31 -19.78
CA VAL A 92 8.74 3.10 -18.63
C VAL A 92 9.70 1.95 -18.92
N THR A 93 10.99 2.25 -18.96
CA THR A 93 12.05 1.25 -19.08
C THR A 93 12.37 0.70 -17.69
N TRP A 94 11.90 -0.50 -17.41
CA TRP A 94 12.24 -1.17 -16.15
C TRP A 94 13.69 -1.67 -16.21
N PRO A 95 14.52 -1.33 -15.19
CA PRO A 95 15.93 -1.72 -15.18
C PRO A 95 16.05 -3.23 -15.17
N LYS A 96 16.98 -3.76 -15.94
CA LYS A 96 17.30 -5.20 -15.90
C LYS A 96 17.99 -5.51 -14.57
N GLY A 97 17.88 -6.74 -14.07
CA GLY A 97 18.40 -7.12 -12.74
C GLY A 97 19.87 -6.73 -12.50
N GLY A 98 20.70 -6.74 -13.54
CA GLY A 98 22.09 -6.28 -13.46
C GLY A 98 22.26 -4.76 -13.26
N GLU A 99 21.39 -3.95 -13.85
CA GLU A 99 21.35 -2.49 -13.64
C GLU A 99 20.84 -2.14 -12.25
N LEU A 100 19.84 -2.89 -11.77
CA LEU A 100 19.32 -2.75 -10.42
C LEU A 100 20.41 -2.99 -9.37
N TRP A 101 21.18 -4.08 -9.50
CA TRP A 101 22.27 -4.39 -8.57
C TRP A 101 23.34 -3.30 -8.54
N ARG A 102 23.73 -2.77 -9.71
CA ARG A 102 24.73 -1.69 -9.80
C ARG A 102 24.24 -0.43 -9.07
N SER A 103 23.00 -0.02 -9.32
CA SER A 103 22.41 1.17 -8.68
C SER A 103 22.27 0.99 -7.16
N THR A 104 21.79 -0.17 -6.71
CA THR A 104 21.68 -0.47 -5.28
C THR A 104 23.05 -0.52 -4.60
N LEU A 105 24.07 -1.08 -5.25
CA LEU A 105 25.42 -1.14 -4.71
C LEU A 105 26.03 0.26 -4.54
N VAL A 106 25.86 1.15 -5.52
CA VAL A 106 26.33 2.53 -5.42
C VAL A 106 25.70 3.25 -4.23
N VAL A 107 24.38 3.14 -4.08
CA VAL A 107 23.66 3.74 -2.94
C VAL A 107 24.10 3.11 -1.62
N GLY A 108 24.27 1.79 -1.58
CA GLY A 108 24.75 1.06 -0.40
C GLY A 108 26.12 1.55 0.06
N VAL A 109 27.07 1.67 -0.86
CA VAL A 109 28.41 2.19 -0.56
C VAL A 109 28.34 3.65 -0.07
N ALA A 110 27.54 4.50 -0.71
CA ALA A 110 27.38 5.89 -0.28
C ALA A 110 26.83 5.99 1.16
N ILE A 111 25.82 5.20 1.49
CA ILE A 111 25.25 5.13 2.85
C ILE A 111 26.29 4.62 3.84
N THR A 112 27.07 3.59 3.49
CA THR A 112 28.14 3.07 4.36
C THR A 112 29.20 4.12 4.67
N ILE A 113 29.62 4.91 3.67
CA ILE A 113 30.61 5.99 3.86
C ILE A 113 30.04 7.05 4.81
N ILE A 114 28.81 7.50 4.58
CA ILE A 114 28.15 8.50 5.45
C ILE A 114 28.03 7.97 6.88
N ALA A 115 27.57 6.73 7.06
CA ALA A 115 27.45 6.10 8.37
C ALA A 115 28.80 6.00 9.08
N GLY A 116 29.88 5.64 8.35
CA GLY A 116 31.24 5.60 8.89
C GLY A 116 31.74 6.97 9.34
N LEU A 117 31.48 8.03 8.57
CA LEU A 117 31.86 9.39 8.94
C LEU A 117 31.10 9.91 10.17
N VAL A 118 29.80 9.62 10.27
CA VAL A 118 28.99 9.96 11.45
C VAL A 118 29.55 9.23 12.67
N TRP A 119 29.79 7.92 12.56
CA TRP A 119 30.35 7.12 13.64
C TRP A 119 31.72 7.62 14.12
N LEU A 120 32.61 7.98 13.18
CA LEU A 120 33.91 8.57 13.53
C LEU A 120 33.77 9.93 14.22
N SER A 121 32.81 10.74 13.79
CA SER A 121 32.53 12.05 14.40
C SER A 121 32.05 11.88 15.84
N ASP A 122 31.15 10.93 16.08
CA ASP A 122 30.64 10.61 17.42
C ASP A 122 31.78 10.14 18.34
N LEU A 123 32.65 9.26 17.85
CA LEU A 123 33.82 8.79 18.61
C LEU A 123 34.78 9.94 18.94
N ALA A 124 35.04 10.83 18.00
CA ALA A 124 35.91 11.98 18.20
C ALA A 124 35.34 12.94 19.26
N LEU A 125 34.02 13.20 19.19
CA LEU A 125 33.33 14.05 20.16
C LEU A 125 33.36 13.46 21.58
N ILE A 126 33.03 12.17 21.72
CA ILE A 126 33.06 11.48 23.02
C ILE A 126 34.48 11.46 23.60
N SER A 127 35.48 11.15 22.77
CA SER A 127 36.88 11.12 23.19
C SER A 127 37.38 12.51 23.59
N GLY A 128 37.00 13.55 22.85
CA GLY A 128 37.32 14.94 23.16
C GLY A 128 36.69 15.41 24.48
N LEU A 129 35.42 15.07 24.72
CA LEU A 129 34.74 15.41 25.97
C LEU A 129 35.41 14.75 27.18
N ASN A 130 35.76 13.46 27.07
CA ASN A 130 36.45 12.73 28.13
C ASN A 130 37.85 13.29 28.43
N TYR A 131 38.53 13.86 27.44
CA TYR A 131 39.83 14.52 27.65
C TYR A 131 39.69 15.85 28.40
N ILE A 132 38.61 16.61 28.17
CA ILE A 132 38.36 17.89 28.84
C ILE A 132 37.86 17.71 30.29
N GLN A 133 37.13 16.63 30.57
CA GLN A 133 36.61 16.33 31.92
C GLN A 133 37.67 15.78 32.88
N LYS A 134 38.88 15.49 32.39
CA LYS A 134 39.99 14.92 33.15
C LYS A 134 40.98 16.02 33.55
#